data_AF-A0A375A9H0-F1
#
_entry.id   AF-A0A375A9H0-F1
#
_cell.length_a   1.000
_cell.length_b   1.000
_cell.length_c   1.000
_cell.angle_alpha   90.00
_cell.angle_beta   90.00
_cell.angle_gamma   90.00
#
_symmetry.space_group_name_H-M   'P 1'
#
loop_
_entity.id
_entity.type
_entity.pdbx_description
1 polymer ?
#
loop_
_entity_poly.entity_id
_entity_poly.type
_entity_poly.pdbx_seq_one_letter_code
_entity_poly.pdbx_strand_id
1 'polypeptide(L)'
;MMKKFLTVTIRLIIFSLLSLPLGACTNGKIDPAKTLTQMHIVKSDDYKERPGWPALIRLGIDDCETYKNGGKSLFQWDGLACDDKSIVHAVNGKPQTIPLFYAAYHEYGSYEVGALSTFDSSNHAGEEAVKILVNLTSVLDNPAKVDAIYTDYEKDRWSMGLNKVSESDFKKSVASFTKEKGEIANYYRKIQADNQQKYKAENEARDKLHRENLLASDRPVRLILWAKPTPEQQLIIDALNTIKFTVRSDDVVYANNRQFMSAGGLEYFRNSLDMTMSSCSDVGAYVGEKVLRLSCVQGMARDIVKWGETAKDRSISDRAWRYAAANGSINYNPIKYEILFSHWAGMARVYASRGY
;
A
#
# COMPACT_ATOMS: atom_id res chain seq x y z
N MET A 1 11.18 -87.16 50.45
CA MET A 1 10.63 -87.24 49.08
C MET A 1 11.28 -86.11 48.27
N MET A 2 12.33 -86.35 47.47
CA MET A 2 12.32 -86.75 46.04
C MET A 2 11.41 -85.86 45.16
N LYS A 3 11.79 -85.33 43.99
CA LYS A 3 13.03 -85.18 43.19
C LYS A 3 12.58 -84.43 41.89
N LYS A 4 13.37 -83.45 41.38
CA LYS A 4 13.70 -83.14 39.94
C LYS A 4 12.54 -82.79 38.94
N PHE A 5 12.63 -82.03 37.82
CA PHE A 5 13.61 -81.44 36.87
C PHE A 5 12.94 -80.15 36.24
N LEU A 6 13.59 -78.99 35.98
CA LEU A 6 14.49 -78.56 34.87
C LEU A 6 13.80 -78.14 33.52
N THR A 7 13.71 -76.80 33.31
CA THR A 7 14.08 -75.96 32.12
C THR A 7 13.33 -75.87 30.75
N VAL A 8 13.30 -74.61 30.23
CA VAL A 8 13.21 -74.10 28.82
C VAL A 8 11.78 -74.04 28.20
N THR A 9 11.24 -72.93 27.65
CA THR A 9 11.75 -71.99 26.63
C THR A 9 11.02 -70.62 26.60
N ILE A 10 11.77 -69.57 26.28
CA ILE A 10 11.35 -68.25 25.78
C ILE A 10 10.54 -68.37 24.47
N ARG A 11 9.39 -67.68 24.35
CA ARG A 11 8.87 -66.96 23.16
C ARG A 11 7.39 -66.59 23.34
N LEU A 12 7.12 -65.30 23.56
CA LEU A 12 6.03 -64.49 22.96
C LEU A 12 5.97 -63.15 23.70
N ILE A 13 7.02 -62.37 23.49
CA ILE A 13 7.04 -60.92 23.72
C ILE A 13 6.70 -60.29 22.35
N ILE A 14 5.83 -59.27 22.37
CA ILE A 14 5.47 -58.35 21.27
C ILE A 14 4.40 -58.84 20.30
N PHE A 15 3.15 -58.48 20.59
CA PHE A 15 2.11 -58.24 19.58
C PHE A 15 1.42 -56.88 19.86
N SER A 16 2.22 -55.86 20.20
CA SER A 16 1.76 -54.50 20.51
C SER A 16 2.62 -53.40 19.89
N LEU A 17 3.45 -53.71 18.89
CA LEU A 17 4.27 -52.72 18.20
C LEU A 17 4.03 -52.78 16.69
N LEU A 18 3.81 -51.59 16.11
CA LEU A 18 3.60 -51.26 14.69
C LEU A 18 2.15 -51.32 14.18
N SER A 19 1.28 -50.50 14.78
CA SER A 19 0.35 -49.74 13.95
C SER A 19 1.14 -48.66 13.19
N LEU A 20 1.86 -49.08 12.15
CA LEU A 20 2.32 -48.16 11.10
C LEU A 20 1.08 -47.45 10.57
N PRO A 21 1.03 -46.10 10.47
CA PRO A 21 -0.06 -45.46 9.78
C PRO A 21 0.01 -45.94 8.32
N LEU A 22 -0.99 -46.74 7.92
CA LEU A 22 -1.19 -47.26 6.56
C LEU A 22 -1.57 -46.10 5.60
N GLY A 23 -0.74 -45.06 5.53
CA GLY A 23 -0.90 -43.92 4.63
C GLY A 23 -0.27 -44.12 3.24
N ALA A 24 0.37 -45.26 2.99
CA ALA A 24 1.13 -45.53 1.76
C ALA A 24 0.45 -46.53 0.80
N CYS A 25 -0.87 -46.71 0.90
CA CYS A 25 -1.64 -47.55 -0.02
C CYS A 25 -2.49 -46.68 -0.94
N THR A 26 -2.06 -46.51 -2.20
CA THR A 26 -2.93 -46.09 -3.30
C THR A 26 -3.24 -47.31 -4.16
N ASN A 27 -4.53 -47.68 -4.28
CA ASN A 27 -5.00 -48.83 -5.06
C ASN A 27 -4.35 -50.19 -4.73
N GLY A 28 -4.07 -50.46 -3.44
CA GLY A 28 -3.58 -51.77 -2.99
C GLY A 28 -2.14 -52.10 -3.37
N LYS A 29 -1.36 -51.12 -3.86
CA LYS A 29 0.08 -51.24 -4.07
C LYS A 29 0.83 -50.29 -3.14
N ILE A 30 1.91 -50.80 -2.55
CA ILE A 30 2.86 -49.99 -1.78
C ILE A 30 3.60 -49.12 -2.78
N ASP A 31 3.52 -47.80 -2.61
CA ASP A 31 4.39 -46.86 -3.33
C ASP A 31 5.79 -46.95 -2.71
N PRO A 32 6.78 -47.53 -3.41
CA PRO A 32 8.11 -47.74 -2.85
C PRO A 32 8.79 -46.42 -2.52
N ALA A 33 8.56 -45.37 -3.31
CA ALA A 33 9.18 -44.07 -3.09
C ALA A 33 8.65 -43.43 -1.79
N LYS A 34 7.32 -43.37 -1.62
CA LYS A 34 6.70 -42.84 -0.40
C LYS A 34 7.10 -43.62 0.85
N THR A 35 7.23 -44.94 0.74
CA THR A 35 7.61 -45.81 1.85
C THR A 35 9.06 -45.56 2.28
N LEU A 36 9.99 -45.45 1.33
CA LEU A 36 11.39 -45.13 1.61
C LEU A 36 11.54 -43.75 2.28
N THR A 37 10.74 -42.76 1.87
CA THR A 37 10.72 -41.44 2.51
C THR A 37 10.17 -41.49 3.93
N GLN A 38 9.05 -42.18 4.16
CA GLN A 38 8.47 -42.37 5.52
C GLN A 38 9.41 -43.09 6.48
N MET A 39 10.24 -44.00 5.95
CA MET A 39 11.26 -44.70 6.72
C MET A 39 12.56 -43.89 6.90
N HIS A 40 12.63 -42.66 6.39
CA HIS A 40 13.84 -41.82 6.36
C HIS A 40 15.04 -42.52 5.70
N ILE A 41 14.78 -43.29 4.62
CA ILE A 41 15.82 -43.95 3.81
C ILE A 41 16.23 -43.04 2.64
N VAL A 42 15.27 -42.32 2.03
CA VAL A 42 15.52 -41.37 0.93
C VAL A 42 14.83 -40.03 1.20
N LYS A 43 15.57 -38.92 1.04
CA LYS A 43 15.07 -37.56 1.29
C LYS A 43 13.99 -37.18 0.28
N SER A 44 12.97 -36.48 0.75
CA SER A 44 11.96 -35.82 -0.07
C SER A 44 12.25 -34.32 -0.15
N ASP A 45 11.87 -33.69 -1.26
CA ASP A 45 11.99 -32.25 -1.47
C ASP A 45 10.65 -31.51 -1.30
N ASP A 46 9.57 -32.20 -0.89
CA ASP A 46 8.22 -31.65 -0.77
C ASP A 46 8.17 -30.44 0.18
N TYR A 47 9.05 -30.41 1.18
CA TYR A 47 9.17 -29.28 2.10
C TYR A 47 9.53 -27.96 1.38
N LYS A 48 10.21 -28.02 0.22
CA LYS A 48 10.58 -26.84 -0.57
C LYS A 48 9.39 -26.21 -1.29
N GLU A 49 8.28 -26.94 -1.43
CA GLU A 49 7.06 -26.44 -2.07
C GLU A 49 6.29 -25.46 -1.16
N ARG A 50 6.52 -25.49 0.15
CA ARG A 50 5.88 -24.54 1.08
C ARG A 50 6.49 -23.14 0.89
N PRO A 51 5.66 -22.07 0.90
CA PRO A 51 6.13 -20.71 0.62
C PRO A 51 7.18 -20.19 1.62
N GLY A 52 7.21 -20.74 2.84
CA GLY A 52 8.22 -20.38 3.82
C GLY A 52 9.64 -20.81 3.47
N TRP A 53 9.83 -21.86 2.65
CA TRP A 53 11.17 -22.29 2.24
C TRP A 53 11.90 -21.23 1.42
N PRO A 54 11.41 -20.82 0.23
CA PRO A 54 12.09 -19.81 -0.56
C PRO A 54 12.24 -18.48 0.19
N ALA A 55 11.30 -18.12 1.06
CA ALA A 55 11.37 -16.91 1.87
C ALA A 55 12.53 -16.94 2.88
N LEU A 56 12.63 -18.00 3.68
CA LEU A 56 13.71 -18.12 4.66
C LEU A 56 15.07 -18.35 4.01
N ILE A 57 15.12 -19.04 2.88
CA ILE A 57 16.36 -19.16 2.10
C ILE A 57 16.81 -17.78 1.62
N ARG A 58 15.91 -16.98 1.05
CA ARG A 58 16.25 -15.63 0.62
C ARG A 58 16.75 -14.76 1.76
N LEU A 59 16.05 -14.77 2.90
CA LEU A 59 16.48 -14.04 4.11
C LEU A 59 17.84 -14.53 4.64
N GLY A 60 18.11 -15.84 4.57
CA GLY A 60 19.39 -16.41 4.96
C GLY A 60 20.54 -16.03 4.01
N ILE A 61 20.26 -15.97 2.70
CA ILE A 61 21.23 -15.46 1.71
C ILE A 61 21.53 -13.99 2.00
N ASP A 62 20.51 -13.16 2.23
CA ASP A 62 20.68 -11.74 2.52
C ASP A 62 21.47 -11.53 3.84
N ASP A 63 21.24 -12.35 4.87
CA ASP A 63 22.02 -12.34 6.13
C ASP A 63 23.50 -12.72 5.89
N CYS A 64 23.75 -13.73 5.05
CA CYS A 64 25.08 -14.17 4.65
C CYS A 64 25.84 -13.10 3.85
N GLU A 65 25.19 -12.47 2.88
CA GLU A 65 25.76 -11.38 2.10
C GLU A 65 26.05 -10.16 2.99
N THR A 66 25.14 -9.84 3.91
CA THR A 66 25.34 -8.76 4.90
C THR A 66 26.58 -9.02 5.75
N TYR A 67 26.77 -10.25 6.24
CA TYR A 67 27.96 -10.62 7.01
C TYR A 67 29.25 -10.48 6.19
N LYS A 68 29.27 -10.98 4.96
CA LYS A 68 30.44 -10.90 4.06
C LYS A 68 30.83 -9.47 3.73
N ASN A 69 29.86 -8.56 3.73
CA ASN A 69 30.06 -7.13 3.54
C ASN A 69 30.41 -6.38 4.83
N GLY A 70 30.68 -7.08 5.94
CA GLY A 70 31.05 -6.49 7.23
C GLY A 70 29.87 -5.93 8.04
N GLY A 71 28.64 -6.24 7.65
CA GLY A 71 27.43 -5.86 8.35
C GLY A 71 27.13 -6.75 9.57
N LYS A 72 26.10 -6.38 10.32
CA LYS A 72 25.57 -7.21 11.41
C LYS A 72 24.67 -8.29 10.84
N SER A 73 24.92 -9.54 11.22
CA SER A 73 24.15 -10.71 10.80
C SER A 73 23.71 -11.55 12.00
N LEU A 74 22.72 -12.41 11.78
CA LEU A 74 22.18 -13.35 12.77
C LEU A 74 23.12 -14.55 12.98
N PHE A 75 23.69 -15.05 11.89
CA PHE A 75 24.67 -16.14 11.92
C PHE A 75 26.07 -15.63 11.61
N GLN A 76 27.06 -16.32 12.14
CA GLN A 76 28.45 -16.16 11.68
C GLN A 76 28.64 -17.07 10.48
N TRP A 77 29.03 -16.52 9.33
CA TRP A 77 29.10 -17.23 8.05
C TRP A 77 30.53 -17.56 7.60
N ASP A 78 31.48 -17.61 8.54
CA ASP A 78 32.92 -17.73 8.26
C ASP A 78 33.23 -18.93 7.34
N GLY A 79 33.65 -18.63 6.11
CA GLY A 79 34.02 -19.63 5.10
C GLY A 79 32.83 -20.36 4.43
N LEU A 80 31.59 -20.01 4.76
CA LEU A 80 30.40 -20.63 4.17
C LEU A 80 29.97 -19.93 2.86
N ALA A 81 29.38 -20.70 1.95
CA ALA A 81 28.68 -20.16 0.78
C ALA A 81 27.35 -19.52 1.22
N CYS A 82 26.78 -18.64 0.40
CA CYS A 82 25.44 -18.10 0.64
C CYS A 82 24.44 -18.94 -0.17
N ASP A 83 24.14 -20.14 0.33
CA ASP A 83 23.24 -21.10 -0.30
C ASP A 83 22.40 -21.86 0.74
N ASP A 84 21.39 -22.60 0.29
CA ASP A 84 20.47 -23.37 1.12
C ASP A 84 21.18 -24.31 2.10
N LYS A 85 22.28 -24.96 1.67
CA LYS A 85 22.99 -25.94 2.51
C LYS A 85 23.72 -25.23 3.63
N SER A 86 24.37 -24.10 3.33
CA SER A 86 25.03 -23.27 4.32
C SER A 86 24.03 -22.65 5.31
N ILE A 87 22.81 -22.30 4.87
CA ILE A 87 21.76 -21.80 5.77
C ILE A 87 21.33 -22.89 6.76
N VAL A 88 21.03 -24.09 6.27
CA VAL A 88 20.70 -25.23 7.15
C VAL A 88 21.86 -25.54 8.09
N HIS A 89 23.10 -25.48 7.60
CA HIS A 89 24.30 -25.65 8.44
C HIS A 89 24.40 -24.60 9.55
N ALA A 90 24.18 -23.32 9.23
CA ALA A 90 24.21 -22.22 10.19
C ALA A 90 23.10 -22.36 11.26
N VAL A 91 21.89 -22.74 10.86
CA VAL A 91 20.77 -23.03 11.77
C VAL A 91 21.13 -24.19 12.71
N ASN A 92 21.69 -25.27 12.17
CA ASN A 92 22.12 -26.41 12.98
C ASN A 92 23.26 -26.11 13.95
N GLY A 93 24.11 -25.13 13.63
CA GLY A 93 25.19 -24.66 14.49
C GLY A 93 24.71 -24.01 15.80
N LYS A 94 23.43 -23.61 15.86
CA LYS A 94 22.77 -23.09 17.07
C LYS A 94 21.46 -23.86 17.30
N PRO A 95 21.48 -25.07 17.93
CA PRO A 95 20.29 -25.91 18.03
C PRO A 95 19.02 -25.23 18.61
N GLN A 96 19.19 -24.24 19.48
CA GLN A 96 18.10 -23.40 19.99
C GLN A 96 17.33 -22.59 18.92
N THR A 97 17.91 -22.33 17.75
CA THR A 97 17.23 -21.59 16.66
C THR A 97 16.43 -22.50 15.74
N ILE A 98 16.68 -23.81 15.73
CA ILE A 98 15.96 -24.79 14.89
C ILE A 98 14.44 -24.69 15.08
N PRO A 99 13.89 -24.62 16.31
CA PRO A 99 12.46 -24.51 16.51
C PRO A 99 11.86 -23.23 15.91
N LEU A 100 12.56 -22.10 16.03
CA LEU A 100 12.09 -20.82 15.49
C LEU A 100 12.21 -20.75 13.97
N PHE A 101 13.31 -21.28 13.41
CA PHE A 101 13.48 -21.42 11.97
C PHE A 101 12.36 -22.27 11.38
N TYR A 102 12.08 -23.43 11.97
CA TYR A 102 11.02 -24.32 11.48
C TYR A 102 9.63 -23.72 11.68
N ALA A 103 9.34 -23.06 12.81
CA ALA A 103 8.07 -22.39 13.04
C ALA A 103 7.83 -21.25 12.04
N ALA A 104 8.86 -20.43 11.77
CA ALA A 104 8.79 -19.38 10.77
C ALA A 104 8.56 -19.96 9.36
N TYR A 105 9.28 -21.05 9.02
CA TYR A 105 9.09 -21.79 7.76
C TYR A 105 7.65 -22.28 7.61
N HIS A 106 7.13 -22.87 8.68
CA HIS A 106 5.83 -23.53 8.70
C HIS A 106 4.69 -22.53 8.55
N GLU A 107 4.77 -21.39 9.24
CA GLU A 107 3.68 -20.43 9.33
C GLU A 107 3.76 -19.28 8.32
N TYR A 108 4.89 -19.12 7.61
CA TYR A 108 5.04 -18.07 6.61
C TYR A 108 3.97 -18.15 5.52
N GLY A 109 3.34 -17.01 5.21
CA GLY A 109 2.27 -16.92 4.21
C GLY A 109 0.91 -17.40 4.71
N SER A 110 0.80 -17.88 5.96
CA SER A 110 -0.51 -18.11 6.59
C SER A 110 -1.27 -16.80 6.77
N TYR A 111 -2.60 -16.88 6.88
CA TYR A 111 -3.45 -15.71 7.17
C TYR A 111 -3.04 -14.99 8.46
N GLU A 112 -2.59 -15.74 9.46
CA GLU A 112 -2.25 -15.20 10.78
C GLU A 112 -0.87 -14.52 10.79
N VAL A 113 0.12 -15.09 10.09
CA VAL A 113 1.50 -14.57 10.07
C VAL A 113 1.74 -13.56 8.95
N GLY A 114 1.22 -13.85 7.75
CA GLY A 114 1.45 -13.07 6.54
C GLY A 114 2.78 -13.41 5.84
N ALA A 115 3.09 -12.63 4.81
CA ALA A 115 4.30 -12.75 4.00
C ALA A 115 4.81 -11.35 3.65
N LEU A 116 6.08 -11.27 3.22
CA LEU A 116 6.67 -10.04 2.71
C LEU A 116 6.04 -9.71 1.35
N SER A 117 5.74 -8.44 1.09
CA SER A 117 5.24 -7.99 -0.21
C SER A 117 6.34 -7.95 -1.28
N THR A 118 7.57 -7.69 -0.86
CA THR A 118 8.80 -7.76 -1.67
C THR A 118 10.00 -8.12 -0.79
N PHE A 119 11.02 -8.75 -1.39
CA PHE A 119 12.33 -8.97 -0.76
C PHE A 119 13.32 -7.83 -1.07
N ASP A 120 12.90 -6.81 -1.81
CA ASP A 120 13.76 -5.65 -2.10
C ASP A 120 14.02 -4.85 -0.83
N SER A 121 15.30 -4.55 -0.59
CA SER A 121 15.75 -3.79 0.57
C SER A 121 15.11 -2.41 0.58
N SER A 122 14.05 -2.27 1.37
CA SER A 122 13.30 -1.04 1.55
C SER A 122 12.92 -0.88 3.01
N ASN A 123 12.66 0.37 3.43
CA ASN A 123 12.11 0.65 4.75
C ASN A 123 10.81 -0.13 5.02
N HIS A 124 10.06 -0.43 3.95
CA HIS A 124 8.83 -1.21 4.00
C HIS A 124 9.10 -2.70 4.29
N ALA A 125 10.07 -3.30 3.58
CA ALA A 125 10.45 -4.69 3.80
C ALA A 125 10.95 -4.95 5.24
N GLY A 126 11.71 -4.01 5.82
CA GLY A 126 12.15 -4.09 7.21
C GLY A 126 10.98 -4.03 8.21
N GLU A 127 9.99 -3.17 7.99
CA GLU A 127 8.79 -3.09 8.81
C GLU A 127 7.94 -4.37 8.71
N GLU A 128 7.74 -4.89 7.50
CA GLU A 128 6.99 -6.13 7.26
C GLU A 128 7.67 -7.35 7.91
N ALA A 129 9.00 -7.44 7.85
CA ALA A 129 9.74 -8.52 8.50
C ALA A 129 9.52 -8.54 10.01
N VAL A 130 9.56 -7.37 10.67
CA VAL A 130 9.28 -7.28 12.11
C VAL A 130 7.82 -7.58 12.41
N LYS A 131 6.88 -7.14 11.55
CA LYS A 131 5.45 -7.48 11.68
C LYS A 131 5.22 -8.99 11.63
N ILE A 132 5.89 -9.70 10.71
CA ILE A 132 5.84 -11.17 10.61
C ILE A 132 6.30 -11.80 11.93
N LEU A 133 7.38 -11.30 12.54
CA LEU A 133 7.84 -11.79 13.85
C LEU A 133 6.81 -11.55 14.96
N VAL A 134 6.18 -10.37 15.02
CA VAL A 134 5.09 -10.08 15.98
C VAL A 134 3.93 -11.05 15.79
N ASN A 135 3.51 -11.28 14.55
CA ASN A 135 2.41 -12.19 14.27
C ASN A 135 2.79 -13.65 14.61
N LEU A 136 4.02 -14.06 14.30
CA LEU A 136 4.54 -15.37 14.64
C LEU A 136 4.53 -15.59 16.16
N THR A 137 4.95 -14.61 16.97
CA THR A 137 4.85 -14.74 18.44
C THR A 137 3.40 -14.97 18.90
N SER A 138 2.43 -14.34 18.23
CA SER A 138 1.01 -14.48 18.57
C SER A 138 0.44 -15.84 18.16
N VAL A 139 0.86 -16.39 17.02
CA VAL A 139 0.48 -17.75 16.59
C VAL A 139 1.09 -18.81 17.52
N LEU A 140 2.33 -18.60 17.96
CA LEU A 140 3.05 -19.52 18.83
C LEU A 140 2.62 -19.47 20.30
N ASP A 141 1.79 -18.50 20.70
CA ASP A 141 1.13 -18.49 22.03
C ASP A 141 0.09 -19.63 22.17
N ASN A 142 -0.34 -20.25 21.07
CA ASN A 142 -1.29 -21.36 21.07
C ASN A 142 -0.56 -22.72 21.19
N PRO A 143 -0.67 -23.45 22.32
CA PRO A 143 0.02 -24.73 22.51
C PRO A 143 -0.34 -25.79 21.47
N ALA A 144 -1.61 -25.85 21.04
CA ALA A 144 -2.04 -26.81 20.04
C ALA A 144 -1.39 -26.56 18.68
N LYS A 145 -1.13 -25.28 18.36
CA LYS A 145 -0.38 -24.90 17.15
C LYS A 145 1.07 -25.34 17.27
N VAL A 146 1.70 -25.14 18.43
CA VAL A 146 3.09 -25.58 18.69
C VAL A 146 3.22 -27.09 18.58
N ASP A 147 2.25 -27.85 19.09
CA ASP A 147 2.22 -29.32 18.98
C ASP A 147 2.12 -29.80 17.53
N ALA A 148 1.27 -29.14 16.72
CA ALA A 148 1.14 -29.43 15.30
C ALA A 148 2.45 -29.14 14.54
N ILE A 149 3.06 -27.97 14.79
CA ILE A 149 4.35 -27.59 14.20
C ILE A 149 5.44 -28.60 14.58
N TYR A 150 5.51 -29.03 15.85
CA TYR A 150 6.49 -30.04 16.27
C TYR A 150 6.28 -31.39 15.58
N THR A 151 5.01 -31.80 15.42
CA THR A 151 4.66 -33.05 14.74
C THR A 151 5.14 -33.04 13.28
N ASP A 152 4.99 -31.93 12.58
CA ASP A 152 5.45 -31.79 11.21
C ASP A 152 6.98 -31.61 11.13
N TYR A 153 7.58 -30.94 12.11
CA TYR A 153 9.04 -30.86 12.26
C TYR A 153 9.68 -32.25 12.33
N GLU A 154 9.13 -33.17 13.15
CA GLU A 154 9.70 -34.52 13.26
C GLU A 154 9.64 -35.31 11.94
N LYS A 155 8.68 -35.01 11.06
CA LYS A 155 8.58 -35.59 9.71
C LYS A 155 9.55 -34.93 8.73
N ASP A 156 9.62 -33.61 8.74
CA ASP A 156 10.32 -32.84 7.72
C ASP A 156 11.82 -32.72 7.99
N ARG A 157 12.24 -32.70 9.27
CA ARG A 157 13.62 -32.34 9.67
C ARG A 157 14.69 -33.15 8.96
N TRP A 158 14.46 -34.43 8.74
CA TRP A 158 15.47 -35.32 8.17
C TRP A 158 15.70 -35.01 6.68
N SER A 159 14.61 -34.79 5.94
CA SER A 159 14.65 -34.33 4.55
C SER A 159 15.33 -32.97 4.44
N MET A 160 14.92 -32.02 5.29
CA MET A 160 15.52 -30.67 5.36
C MET A 160 17.00 -30.66 5.78
N GLY A 161 17.47 -31.71 6.46
CA GLY A 161 18.81 -31.76 7.03
C GLY A 161 18.94 -31.04 8.37
N LEU A 162 17.84 -30.76 9.07
CA LEU A 162 17.83 -30.18 10.41
C LEU A 162 18.16 -31.25 11.46
N ASN A 163 18.95 -30.87 12.46
CA ASN A 163 19.27 -31.71 13.61
C ASN A 163 18.01 -32.01 14.42
N LYS A 164 17.98 -33.17 15.09
CA LYS A 164 16.89 -33.55 15.99
C LYS A 164 16.91 -32.69 17.26
N VAL A 165 15.75 -32.15 17.61
CA VAL A 165 15.48 -31.43 18.86
C VAL A 165 14.38 -32.18 19.60
N SER A 166 14.55 -32.37 20.92
CA SER A 166 13.52 -33.02 21.73
C SER A 166 12.25 -32.17 21.76
N GLU A 167 11.08 -32.79 21.93
CA GLU A 167 9.81 -32.04 22.04
C GLU A 167 9.86 -31.00 23.16
N SER A 168 10.44 -31.38 24.30
CA SER A 168 10.63 -30.49 25.46
C SER A 168 11.47 -29.27 25.10
N ASP A 169 12.61 -29.48 24.42
CA ASP A 169 13.49 -28.37 24.04
C ASP A 169 12.86 -27.50 22.95
N PHE A 170 12.15 -28.10 22.01
CA PHE A 170 11.41 -27.38 20.97
C PHE A 170 10.39 -26.43 21.59
N LYS A 171 9.53 -26.95 22.47
CA LYS A 171 8.52 -26.17 23.19
C LYS A 171 9.16 -25.10 24.07
N LYS A 172 10.28 -25.40 24.72
CA LYS A 172 11.01 -24.42 25.54
C LYS A 172 11.59 -23.27 24.71
N SER A 173 12.15 -23.54 23.53
CA SER A 173 12.65 -22.50 22.64
C SER A 173 11.51 -21.61 22.13
N VAL A 174 10.41 -22.22 21.69
CA VAL A 174 9.21 -21.47 21.27
C VAL A 174 8.67 -20.60 22.41
N ALA A 175 8.51 -21.17 23.60
CA ALA A 175 8.04 -20.43 24.78
C ALA A 175 9.01 -19.33 25.24
N SER A 176 10.31 -19.43 24.92
CA SER A 176 11.27 -18.36 25.20
C SER A 176 11.10 -17.20 24.23
N PHE A 177 10.89 -17.50 22.94
CA PHE A 177 10.62 -16.49 21.93
C PHE A 177 9.28 -15.76 22.16
N THR A 178 8.22 -16.48 22.53
CA THR A 178 6.91 -15.82 22.78
C THR A 178 6.94 -14.87 23.97
N LYS A 179 7.84 -15.07 24.95
CA LYS A 179 8.05 -14.12 26.05
C LYS A 179 8.60 -12.76 25.57
N GLU A 180 9.30 -12.73 24.44
CA GLU A 180 9.82 -11.48 23.84
C GLU A 180 8.76 -10.70 23.06
N LYS A 181 7.51 -11.21 22.96
CA LYS A 181 6.40 -10.58 22.23
C LYS A 181 6.24 -9.08 22.52
N GLY A 182 6.34 -8.69 23.80
CA GLY A 182 6.24 -7.29 24.20
C GLY A 182 7.35 -6.41 23.62
N GLU A 183 8.59 -6.91 23.62
CA GLU A 183 9.76 -6.21 23.10
C GLU A 183 9.73 -6.10 21.57
N ILE A 184 9.39 -7.19 20.89
CA ILE A 184 9.26 -7.22 19.43
C ILE A 184 8.12 -6.30 18.98
N ALA A 185 6.98 -6.29 19.69
CA ALA A 185 5.87 -5.39 19.38
C ALA A 185 6.22 -3.91 19.63
N ASN A 186 7.01 -3.61 20.67
CA ASN A 186 7.54 -2.26 20.90
C ASN A 186 8.45 -1.82 19.76
N TYR A 187 9.35 -2.70 19.32
CA TYR A 187 10.26 -2.44 18.20
C TYR A 187 9.50 -2.21 16.89
N TYR A 188 8.49 -3.02 16.60
CA TYR A 188 7.59 -2.83 15.47
C TYR A 188 6.93 -1.45 15.47
N ARG A 189 6.31 -1.06 16.59
CA ARG A 189 5.66 0.26 16.74
C ARG A 189 6.64 1.41 16.50
N LYS A 190 7.88 1.27 16.97
CA LYS A 190 8.92 2.28 16.76
C LYS A 190 9.26 2.44 15.27
N ILE A 191 9.54 1.34 14.57
CA ILE A 191 9.84 1.38 13.13
C ILE A 191 8.66 1.98 12.35
N GLN A 192 7.44 1.58 12.69
CA GLN A 192 6.25 2.10 12.03
C GLN A 192 6.12 3.62 12.22
N ALA A 193 6.35 4.13 13.43
CA ALA A 193 6.32 5.57 13.70
C ALA A 193 7.41 6.33 12.93
N ASP A 194 8.64 5.81 12.92
CA ASP A 194 9.78 6.39 12.20
C ASP A 194 9.52 6.43 10.69
N ASN A 195 9.00 5.34 10.13
CA ASN A 195 8.63 5.24 8.72
C ASN A 195 7.50 6.22 8.36
N GLN A 196 6.45 6.33 9.17
CA GLN A 196 5.36 7.30 8.95
C GLN A 196 5.87 8.74 8.92
N GLN A 197 6.77 9.10 9.83
CA GLN A 197 7.36 10.43 9.86
C GLN A 197 8.19 10.71 8.59
N LYS A 198 9.00 9.74 8.16
CA LYS A 198 9.79 9.85 6.93
C LYS A 198 8.90 10.02 5.69
N TYR A 199 7.86 9.18 5.54
CA TYR A 199 6.92 9.28 4.43
C TYR A 199 6.23 10.65 4.39
N LYS A 200 5.84 11.19 5.55
CA LYS A 200 5.25 12.53 5.63
C LYS A 200 6.22 13.61 5.14
N ALA A 201 7.46 13.59 5.61
CA ALA A 201 8.48 14.56 5.21
C ALA A 201 8.81 14.48 3.71
N GLU A 202 8.93 13.27 3.16
CA GLU A 202 9.16 13.05 1.72
C GLU A 202 7.99 13.54 0.87
N ASN A 203 6.75 13.30 1.32
CA ASN A 203 5.56 13.84 0.65
C ASN A 203 5.51 15.37 0.68
N GLU A 204 5.76 15.98 1.83
CA GLU A 204 5.77 17.45 1.96
C GLU A 204 6.85 18.08 1.08
N ALA A 205 8.05 17.48 1.00
CA ALA A 205 9.13 17.92 0.14
C ALA A 205 8.77 17.80 -1.35
N ARG A 206 8.18 16.67 -1.75
CA ARG A 206 7.69 16.43 -3.10
C ARG A 206 6.58 17.40 -3.48
N ASP A 207 5.62 17.65 -2.60
CA ASP A 207 4.53 18.61 -2.82
C ASP A 207 5.05 20.04 -2.95
N LYS A 208 6.07 20.41 -2.16
CA LYS A 208 6.76 21.69 -2.29
C LYS A 208 7.43 21.82 -3.66
N LEU A 209 8.25 20.84 -4.05
CA LEU A 209 8.92 20.83 -5.34
C LEU A 209 7.94 20.84 -6.52
N HIS A 210 6.86 20.07 -6.42
CA HIS A 210 5.80 20.04 -7.42
C HIS A 210 5.14 21.42 -7.57
N ARG A 211 4.80 22.09 -6.46
CA ARG A 211 4.25 23.46 -6.49
C ARG A 211 5.22 24.47 -7.10
N GLU A 212 6.51 24.38 -6.76
CA GLU A 212 7.55 25.26 -7.33
C GLU A 212 7.65 25.06 -8.85
N ASN A 213 7.68 23.81 -9.32
CA ASN A 213 7.72 23.47 -10.73
C ASN A 213 6.45 23.93 -11.48
N LEU A 214 5.28 23.79 -10.87
CA LEU A 214 4.02 24.28 -11.44
C LEU A 214 4.06 25.81 -11.61
N LEU A 215 4.49 26.54 -10.59
CA LEU A 215 4.60 28.00 -10.66
C LEU A 215 5.65 28.44 -11.67
N ALA A 216 6.76 27.72 -11.81
CA ALA A 216 7.79 28.00 -12.81
C ALA A 216 7.30 27.77 -14.26
N SER A 217 6.30 26.91 -14.45
CA SER A 217 5.71 26.62 -15.76
C SER A 217 4.63 27.61 -16.22
N ASP A 218 4.34 28.64 -15.42
CA ASP A 218 3.28 29.63 -15.67
C ASP A 218 3.50 30.39 -16.99
N ARG A 219 2.56 30.24 -17.93
CA ARG A 219 2.59 30.90 -19.25
C ARG A 219 1.33 31.72 -19.47
N PRO A 220 1.41 32.95 -20.00
CA PRO A 220 0.22 33.75 -20.26
C PRO A 220 -0.66 33.11 -21.34
N VAL A 221 -1.97 33.16 -21.15
CA VAL A 221 -2.98 32.74 -22.13
C VAL A 221 -3.71 33.98 -22.60
N ARG A 222 -3.80 34.16 -23.93
CA ARG A 222 -4.69 35.16 -24.53
C ARG A 222 -5.99 34.47 -24.93
N LEU A 223 -7.11 34.95 -24.40
CA LEU A 223 -8.43 34.43 -24.74
C LEU A 223 -8.87 35.03 -26.08
N ILE A 224 -8.89 34.21 -27.13
CA ILE A 224 -9.43 34.59 -28.45
C ILE A 224 -10.83 34.01 -28.56
N LEU A 225 -11.84 34.80 -28.21
CA LEU A 225 -13.23 34.33 -28.09
C LEU A 225 -14.03 34.52 -29.39
N TRP A 226 -14.00 35.72 -29.97
CA TRP A 226 -14.71 36.06 -31.21
C TRP A 226 -13.78 36.79 -32.18
N ALA A 227 -13.79 36.40 -33.46
CA ALA A 227 -12.93 37.00 -34.48
C ALA A 227 -13.37 38.42 -34.89
N LYS A 228 -14.67 38.71 -34.79
CA LYS A 228 -15.29 40.01 -35.07
C LYS A 228 -16.38 40.25 -34.03
N PRO A 229 -16.05 40.80 -32.84
CA PRO A 229 -17.03 40.95 -31.77
C PRO A 229 -18.08 42.01 -32.08
N THR A 230 -19.31 41.75 -31.67
CA THR A 230 -20.38 42.75 -31.56
C THR A 230 -20.07 43.75 -30.42
N PRO A 231 -20.74 44.92 -30.35
CA PRO A 231 -20.57 45.84 -29.22
C PRO A 231 -20.82 45.19 -27.85
N GLU A 232 -21.81 44.30 -27.75
CA GLU A 232 -22.12 43.55 -26.54
C GLU A 232 -20.99 42.57 -26.18
N GLN A 233 -20.47 41.82 -27.15
CA GLN A 233 -19.34 40.90 -26.94
C GLN A 233 -18.06 41.66 -26.57
N GLN A 234 -17.87 42.87 -27.11
CA GLN A 234 -16.70 43.70 -26.77
C GLN A 234 -16.68 44.06 -25.29
N LEU A 235 -17.83 44.33 -24.66
CA LEU A 235 -17.91 44.57 -23.21
C LEU A 235 -17.40 43.38 -22.39
N ILE A 236 -17.69 42.16 -22.84
CA ILE A 236 -17.23 40.93 -22.19
C ILE A 236 -15.74 40.73 -22.39
N ILE A 237 -15.22 40.99 -23.60
CA ILE A 237 -13.78 40.95 -23.89
C ILE A 237 -13.03 41.95 -22.98
N ASP A 238 -13.51 43.19 -22.90
CA ASP A 238 -12.89 44.24 -22.09
C ASP A 238 -12.88 43.88 -20.61
N ALA A 239 -13.98 43.30 -20.10
CA ALA A 239 -14.05 42.80 -18.73
C ALA A 239 -13.05 41.66 -18.47
N LEU A 240 -12.95 40.67 -19.37
CA LEU A 240 -12.00 39.57 -19.24
C LEU A 240 -10.55 40.02 -19.35
N ASN A 241 -10.25 41.06 -20.13
CA ASN A 241 -8.91 41.64 -20.24
C ASN A 241 -8.41 42.27 -18.92
N THR A 242 -9.28 42.50 -17.93
CA THR A 242 -8.87 42.92 -16.58
C THR A 242 -8.26 41.79 -15.73
N ILE A 243 -8.31 40.55 -16.25
CA ILE A 243 -7.95 39.31 -15.56
C ILE A 243 -6.72 38.71 -16.24
N LYS A 244 -5.69 38.40 -15.45
CA LYS A 244 -4.51 37.69 -15.95
C LYS A 244 -4.83 36.20 -16.05
N PHE A 245 -4.95 35.69 -17.27
CA PHE A 245 -5.06 34.25 -17.52
C PHE A 245 -3.68 33.64 -17.79
N THR A 246 -3.39 32.54 -17.12
CA THR A 246 -2.16 31.76 -17.32
C THR A 246 -2.47 30.28 -17.38
N VAL A 247 -1.58 29.48 -17.96
CA VAL A 247 -1.63 28.01 -17.98
C VAL A 247 -0.34 27.47 -17.40
N ARG A 248 -0.43 26.35 -16.68
CA ARG A 248 0.73 25.66 -16.09
C ARG A 248 0.84 24.24 -16.68
N SER A 249 1.91 23.52 -16.34
CA SER A 249 2.18 22.17 -16.84
C SER A 249 1.19 21.10 -16.40
N ASP A 250 0.27 21.42 -15.48
CA ASP A 250 -0.88 20.60 -15.10
C ASP A 250 -2.08 20.73 -16.06
N ASP A 251 -1.92 21.46 -17.17
CA ASP A 251 -2.98 21.75 -18.14
C ASP A 251 -4.18 22.50 -17.54
N VAL A 252 -3.95 23.23 -16.44
CA VAL A 252 -4.95 24.05 -15.78
C VAL A 252 -4.71 25.52 -16.13
N VAL A 253 -5.79 26.19 -16.48
CA VAL A 253 -5.85 27.63 -16.68
C VAL A 253 -6.18 28.30 -15.36
N TYR A 254 -5.44 29.34 -15.05
CA TYR A 254 -5.54 30.12 -13.83
C TYR A 254 -5.98 31.54 -14.17
N ALA A 255 -6.97 32.06 -13.45
CA ALA A 255 -7.40 33.45 -13.49
C ALA A 255 -6.84 34.17 -12.26
N ASN A 256 -5.92 35.12 -12.44
CA ASN A 256 -5.22 35.81 -11.36
C ASN A 256 -4.61 34.84 -10.32
N ASN A 257 -3.96 33.77 -10.80
CA ASN A 257 -3.39 32.67 -10.00
C ASN A 257 -4.38 31.74 -9.30
N ARG A 258 -5.69 31.86 -9.55
CA ARG A 258 -6.70 30.90 -9.07
C ARG A 258 -7.10 29.94 -10.16
N GLN A 259 -7.20 28.66 -9.81
CA GLN A 259 -7.68 27.63 -10.75
C GLN A 259 -9.04 28.03 -11.34
N PHE A 260 -9.13 28.07 -12.67
CA PHE A 260 -10.34 28.44 -13.38
C PHE A 260 -10.97 27.23 -14.06
N MET A 261 -10.27 26.62 -15.02
CA MET A 261 -10.69 25.42 -15.75
C MET A 261 -9.49 24.72 -16.38
N SER A 262 -9.67 23.54 -16.98
CA SER A 262 -8.62 22.93 -17.81
C SER A 262 -8.38 23.73 -19.09
N ALA A 263 -7.21 23.60 -19.70
CA ALA A 263 -6.91 24.24 -20.97
C ALA A 263 -7.85 23.76 -22.08
N GLY A 264 -8.13 22.45 -22.16
CA GLY A 264 -9.17 21.93 -23.04
C GLY A 264 -10.58 22.47 -22.74
N GLY A 265 -10.85 22.87 -21.49
CA GLY A 265 -12.10 23.53 -21.10
C GLY A 265 -12.29 24.91 -21.73
N LEU A 266 -11.20 25.61 -22.09
CA LEU A 266 -11.29 26.93 -22.73
C LEU A 266 -11.98 26.89 -24.09
N GLU A 267 -11.95 25.75 -24.78
CA GLU A 267 -12.66 25.58 -26.06
C GLU A 267 -14.17 25.78 -25.89
N TYR A 268 -14.72 25.38 -24.73
CA TYR A 268 -16.14 25.52 -24.40
C TYR A 268 -16.46 26.84 -23.69
N PHE A 269 -15.44 27.62 -23.31
CA PHE A 269 -15.64 28.85 -22.55
C PHE A 269 -16.41 29.89 -23.36
N ARG A 270 -16.10 30.04 -24.65
CA ARG A 270 -16.86 30.90 -25.56
C ARG A 270 -18.35 30.53 -25.59
N ASN A 271 -18.67 29.25 -25.76
CA ASN A 271 -20.06 28.79 -25.79
C ASN A 271 -20.77 29.10 -24.47
N SER A 272 -20.06 28.96 -23.34
CA SER A 272 -20.60 29.29 -22.02
C SER A 272 -20.91 30.79 -21.90
N LEU A 273 -20.04 31.66 -22.43
CA LEU A 273 -20.29 33.10 -22.49
C LEU A 273 -21.45 33.45 -23.42
N ASP A 274 -21.52 32.85 -24.61
CA ASP A 274 -22.64 33.04 -25.56
C ASP A 274 -23.97 32.61 -24.90
N MET A 275 -23.97 31.53 -24.11
CA MET A 275 -25.14 31.09 -23.35
C MET A 275 -25.52 32.05 -22.21
N THR A 276 -24.55 32.53 -21.42
CA THR A 276 -24.80 33.56 -20.40
C THR A 276 -25.31 34.85 -21.02
N MET A 277 -24.83 35.22 -22.21
CA MET A 277 -25.37 36.39 -22.92
C MET A 277 -26.79 36.12 -23.43
N SER A 278 -27.11 34.90 -23.88
CA SER A 278 -28.46 34.56 -24.33
C SER A 278 -29.51 34.72 -23.24
N SER A 279 -29.17 34.49 -21.96
CA SER A 279 -30.11 34.71 -20.86
C SER A 279 -30.53 36.19 -20.73
N CYS A 280 -29.67 37.13 -21.17
CA CYS A 280 -30.04 38.54 -21.31
C CYS A 280 -31.08 38.83 -22.40
N SER A 281 -31.27 37.91 -23.35
CA SER A 281 -32.34 37.97 -24.38
C SER A 281 -33.64 37.32 -23.87
N ASP A 282 -33.54 36.22 -23.12
CA ASP A 282 -34.72 35.50 -22.58
C ASP A 282 -35.50 36.32 -21.55
N VAL A 283 -34.83 37.18 -20.78
CA VAL A 283 -35.50 38.18 -19.92
C VAL A 283 -36.28 39.21 -20.76
N GLY A 284 -35.83 39.51 -21.98
CA GLY A 284 -36.52 40.38 -22.93
C GLY A 284 -37.79 39.76 -23.54
N ALA A 285 -37.85 38.42 -23.63
CA ALA A 285 -39.03 37.71 -24.12
C ALA A 285 -40.29 37.92 -23.25
N TYR A 286 -40.12 38.14 -21.94
CA TYR A 286 -41.21 38.49 -21.02
C TYR A 286 -41.84 39.87 -21.28
N VAL A 287 -41.15 40.72 -22.04
CA VAL A 287 -41.60 42.07 -22.43
C VAL A 287 -41.74 42.23 -23.95
N GLY A 288 -41.75 41.12 -24.70
CA GLY A 288 -42.00 41.11 -26.14
C GLY A 288 -40.82 41.51 -27.04
N GLU A 289 -39.60 41.61 -26.50
CA GLU A 289 -38.40 42.01 -27.24
C GLU A 289 -37.36 40.90 -27.24
N LYS A 290 -37.15 40.22 -28.37
CA LYS A 290 -36.02 39.27 -28.57
C LYS A 290 -34.73 40.00 -28.95
N VAL A 291 -34.36 41.04 -28.20
CA VAL A 291 -33.15 41.81 -28.42
C VAL A 291 -32.27 41.71 -27.18
N LEU A 292 -30.99 41.37 -27.37
CA LEU A 292 -29.97 41.42 -26.32
C LEU A 292 -29.94 42.82 -25.72
N ARG A 293 -30.35 42.96 -24.45
CA ARG A 293 -30.33 44.25 -23.78
C ARG A 293 -28.91 44.59 -23.36
N LEU A 294 -28.35 45.64 -23.96
CA LEU A 294 -27.01 46.15 -23.66
C LEU A 294 -26.77 46.36 -22.15
N SER A 295 -27.78 46.84 -21.41
CA SER A 295 -27.71 47.04 -19.96
C SER A 295 -27.52 45.73 -19.17
N CYS A 296 -28.08 44.62 -19.65
CA CYS A 296 -27.89 43.30 -19.05
C CYS A 296 -26.47 42.80 -19.30
N VAL A 297 -25.97 42.90 -20.53
CA VAL A 297 -24.59 42.52 -20.87
C VAL A 297 -23.56 43.39 -20.13
N GLN A 298 -23.84 44.67 -19.93
CA GLN A 298 -23.04 45.55 -19.06
C GLN A 298 -23.04 45.06 -17.60
N GLY A 299 -24.16 44.51 -17.11
CA GLY A 299 -24.23 43.86 -15.80
C GLY A 299 -23.31 42.64 -15.71
N MET A 300 -23.38 41.76 -16.70
CA MET A 300 -22.49 40.60 -16.82
C MET A 300 -21.01 40.99 -16.87
N ALA A 301 -20.67 42.03 -17.64
CA ALA A 301 -19.30 42.56 -17.70
C ALA A 301 -18.80 43.03 -16.32
N ARG A 302 -19.64 43.74 -15.55
CA ARG A 302 -19.31 44.13 -14.16
C ARG A 302 -19.10 42.92 -13.25
N ASP A 303 -19.92 41.88 -13.41
CA ASP A 303 -19.80 40.64 -12.64
C ASP A 303 -18.48 39.91 -12.93
N ILE A 304 -18.04 39.88 -14.19
CA ILE A 304 -16.74 39.32 -14.58
C ILE A 304 -15.60 40.09 -13.93
N VAL A 305 -15.62 41.43 -13.97
CA VAL A 305 -14.61 42.25 -13.31
C VAL A 305 -14.58 41.95 -11.81
N LYS A 306 -15.75 41.86 -11.16
CA LYS A 306 -15.85 41.56 -9.73
C LYS A 306 -15.35 40.16 -9.39
N TRP A 307 -15.61 39.18 -10.26
CA TRP A 307 -15.06 37.84 -10.14
C TRP A 307 -13.53 37.85 -10.25
N GLY A 308 -12.97 38.61 -11.19
CA GLY A 308 -11.53 38.83 -11.34
C GLY A 308 -10.87 39.47 -10.11
N GLU A 309 -11.50 40.47 -9.51
CA GLU A 309 -11.08 41.06 -8.23
C GLU A 309 -11.10 40.03 -7.09
N THR A 310 -12.15 39.22 -7.04
CA THR A 310 -12.32 38.16 -6.02
C THR A 310 -11.23 37.11 -6.15
N ALA A 311 -10.83 36.77 -7.38
CA ALA A 311 -9.72 35.84 -7.63
C ALA A 311 -8.38 36.37 -7.07
N LYS A 312 -8.16 37.70 -7.09
CA LYS A 312 -6.97 38.36 -6.53
C LYS A 312 -6.98 38.44 -5.00
N ASP A 313 -8.14 38.31 -4.37
CA ASP A 313 -8.29 38.45 -2.92
C ASP A 313 -7.62 37.29 -2.17
N ARG A 314 -6.53 37.60 -1.45
CA ARG A 314 -5.75 36.60 -0.69
C ARG A 314 -6.42 36.14 0.60
N SER A 315 -7.47 36.82 1.07
CA SER A 315 -8.25 36.39 2.23
C SER A 315 -9.13 35.16 1.93
N ILE A 316 -9.39 34.89 0.65
CA ILE A 316 -10.11 33.71 0.20
C ILE A 316 -9.12 32.56 0.02
N SER A 317 -9.35 31.40 0.65
CA SER A 317 -8.46 30.24 0.44
C SER A 317 -8.68 29.60 -0.94
N ASP A 318 -7.69 28.85 -1.45
CA ASP A 318 -7.87 28.05 -2.68
C ASP A 318 -8.95 26.99 -2.54
N ARG A 319 -9.23 26.54 -1.31
CA ARG A 319 -10.32 25.62 -1.02
C ARG A 319 -11.66 26.35 -1.14
N ALA A 320 -11.83 27.50 -0.51
CA ALA A 320 -13.04 28.32 -0.64
C ALA A 320 -13.33 28.67 -2.12
N TRP A 321 -12.29 29.05 -2.88
CA TRP A 321 -12.41 29.33 -4.30
C TRP A 321 -12.90 28.14 -5.14
N ARG A 322 -12.32 26.94 -4.94
CA ARG A 322 -12.70 25.71 -5.65
C ARG A 322 -14.11 25.24 -5.30
N TYR A 323 -14.50 25.34 -4.03
CA TYR A 323 -15.86 25.04 -3.61
C TYR A 323 -16.87 26.01 -4.22
N ALA A 324 -16.53 27.30 -4.28
CA ALA A 324 -17.35 28.28 -4.97
C ALA A 324 -17.43 28.01 -6.48
N ALA A 325 -16.35 27.54 -7.10
CA ALA A 325 -16.33 27.13 -8.49
C ALA A 325 -17.34 26.01 -8.75
N ALA A 326 -17.45 25.00 -7.88
CA ALA A 326 -18.43 23.92 -8.02
C ALA A 326 -19.89 24.43 -7.96
N ASN A 327 -20.17 25.49 -7.20
CA ASN A 327 -21.50 26.11 -7.14
C ASN A 327 -21.76 27.09 -8.30
N GLY A 328 -20.71 27.75 -8.80
CA GLY A 328 -20.76 28.66 -9.94
C GLY A 328 -20.58 27.99 -11.31
N SER A 329 -20.25 26.69 -11.34
CA SER A 329 -19.92 25.91 -12.54
C SER A 329 -21.10 25.08 -13.00
N ILE A 330 -21.56 25.36 -14.22
CA ILE A 330 -22.00 24.50 -15.35
C ILE A 330 -22.87 23.26 -15.07
N ASN A 331 -22.61 22.46 -14.04
CA ASN A 331 -23.31 21.21 -13.74
C ASN A 331 -24.49 21.34 -12.75
N TYR A 332 -24.59 22.46 -12.02
CA TYR A 332 -25.62 22.67 -10.99
C TYR A 332 -26.47 23.93 -11.21
N ASN A 333 -26.37 24.57 -12.37
CA ASN A 333 -27.20 25.71 -12.76
C ASN A 333 -28.47 25.22 -13.49
N PRO A 334 -29.67 25.79 -13.25
CA PRO A 334 -30.87 25.54 -14.06
C PRO A 334 -30.65 25.64 -15.58
N ILE A 335 -29.70 26.45 -16.06
CA ILE A 335 -29.27 26.47 -17.47
C ILE A 335 -27.88 25.84 -17.56
N LYS A 336 -27.82 24.61 -18.10
CA LYS A 336 -26.58 23.84 -18.27
C LYS A 336 -25.57 24.65 -19.09
N TYR A 337 -24.31 24.69 -18.67
CA TYR A 337 -23.20 25.41 -19.36
C TYR A 337 -23.16 26.95 -19.22
N GLU A 338 -24.03 27.57 -18.43
CA GLU A 338 -23.90 28.98 -18.07
C GLU A 338 -22.90 29.18 -16.91
N ILE A 339 -22.09 30.26 -16.96
CA ILE A 339 -21.19 30.66 -15.87
C ILE A 339 -21.80 31.85 -15.10
N LEU A 340 -22.09 31.64 -13.82
CA LEU A 340 -22.60 32.69 -12.94
C LEU A 340 -21.45 33.36 -12.16
N PHE A 341 -20.76 34.31 -12.81
CA PHE A 341 -19.58 34.98 -12.24
C PHE A 341 -19.83 35.66 -10.89
N SER A 342 -20.95 36.36 -10.73
CA SER A 342 -21.34 36.99 -9.47
C SER A 342 -21.67 35.97 -8.38
N HIS A 343 -22.34 34.87 -8.73
CA HIS A 343 -22.62 33.78 -7.78
C HIS A 343 -21.33 33.11 -7.30
N TRP A 344 -20.40 32.78 -8.21
CA TRP A 344 -19.08 32.25 -7.85
C TRP A 344 -18.35 33.22 -6.91
N ALA A 345 -18.25 34.49 -7.28
CA ALA A 345 -17.59 35.50 -6.45
C ALA A 345 -18.23 35.65 -5.06
N GLY A 346 -19.57 35.60 -4.98
CA GLY A 346 -20.31 35.64 -3.71
C GLY A 346 -20.04 34.40 -2.86
N MET A 347 -20.15 33.20 -3.43
CA MET A 347 -19.92 31.95 -2.72
C MET A 347 -18.48 31.79 -2.26
N ALA A 348 -17.50 32.32 -2.99
CA ALA A 348 -16.10 32.31 -2.56
C ALA A 348 -15.92 33.05 -1.23
N ARG A 349 -16.59 34.20 -1.05
CA ARG A 349 -16.58 34.96 0.21
C ARG A 349 -17.32 34.23 1.33
N VAL A 350 -18.45 33.60 1.02
CA VAL A 350 -19.23 32.79 1.99
C VAL A 350 -18.43 31.59 2.50
N TYR A 351 -17.74 30.87 1.60
CA TYR A 351 -16.91 29.76 2.01
C TYR A 351 -15.70 30.23 2.82
N ALA A 352 -15.06 31.34 2.42
CA ALA A 352 -13.97 31.92 3.19
C ALA A 352 -14.40 32.30 4.62
N SER A 353 -15.59 32.91 4.80
CA SER A 353 -16.09 33.26 6.14
C SER A 353 -16.45 32.05 7.00
N ARG A 354 -16.67 30.89 6.38
CA ARG A 354 -16.90 29.59 7.05
C ARG A 354 -15.60 28.83 7.35
N GLY A 355 -14.44 29.41 7.08
CA GLY A 355 -13.13 28.79 7.35
C GLY A 355 -12.73 27.70 6.36
N TYR A 356 -13.29 27.72 5.14
CA TYR A 356 -12.88 26.79 4.08
C TYR A 356 -11.46 27.06 3.63
#